data_AF-A0A257GX72-F1
#
_entry.id   AF-A0A257GX72-F1
#
_cell.length_a   1.000
_cell.length_b   1.000
_cell.length_c   1.000
_cell.angle_alpha   90.00
_cell.angle_beta   90.00
_cell.angle_gamma   90.00
#
_symmetry.space_group_name_H-M   'P 1'
#
loop_
_entity.id
_entity.type
_entity.pdbx_description
1 polymer ?
#
loop_
_entity_poly.entity_id
_entity_poly.type
_entity_poly.pdbx_seq_one_letter_code
_entity_poly.pdbx_strand_id
1 'polypeptide(L)'
;MARRGIPYGERADDPNDGAIDNKPEGGVGLLFMAYQSSIEGQFEFTQQSWANNPGFHFQATPQPVGIDPVIGQPDNASAQRYPLEHGVGPLSAPFNFSSFVRMKGGEYFFAPSRSFFQRL
;
A
#
# COMPACT_ATOMS: atom_id res chain seq x y z
N MET A 1 -9.58 -8.56 -5.25
CA MET A 1 -9.47 -9.13 -3.89
C MET A 1 -10.48 -8.48 -2.96
N ALA A 2 -10.91 -9.17 -1.90
CA ALA A 2 -11.76 -8.62 -0.85
C ALA A 2 -10.91 -8.31 0.40
N ARG A 3 -10.76 -7.01 0.74
CA ARG A 3 -9.94 -6.56 1.88
C ARG A 3 -10.71 -6.70 3.19
N ARG A 4 -10.04 -7.18 4.24
CA ARG A 4 -10.57 -7.41 5.60
C ARG A 4 -9.59 -6.94 6.67
N GLY A 5 -8.70 -6.02 6.34
CA GLY A 5 -7.70 -5.51 7.27
C GLY A 5 -8.31 -4.70 8.41
N ILE A 6 -7.60 -4.65 9.54
CA ILE A 6 -7.97 -3.89 10.73
C ILE A 6 -6.74 -3.15 11.28
N PRO A 7 -6.85 -1.91 11.75
CA PRO A 7 -5.74 -1.23 12.41
C PRO A 7 -5.25 -1.99 13.65
N TYR A 8 -3.96 -1.86 13.98
CA TYR A 8 -3.41 -2.32 15.26
C TYR A 8 -2.68 -1.19 15.97
N GLY A 9 -2.45 -1.40 17.27
CA GLY A 9 -1.78 -0.47 18.15
C GLY A 9 -2.73 0.51 18.80
N GLU A 10 -2.34 1.01 19.96
CA GLU A 10 -3.04 2.07 20.67
C GLU A 10 -2.40 3.41 20.33
N ARG A 11 -3.22 4.45 20.24
CA ARG A 11 -2.77 5.83 20.06
C ARG A 11 -3.64 6.75 20.91
N ALA A 12 -3.04 7.79 21.48
CA ALA A 12 -3.71 8.74 22.37
C ALA A 12 -4.14 10.03 21.66
N ASP A 13 -3.63 10.27 20.46
CA ASP A 13 -3.91 11.46 19.66
C ASP A 13 -5.19 11.28 18.81
N ASP A 14 -5.81 12.40 18.43
CA ASP A 14 -6.84 12.39 17.40
C ASP A 14 -6.16 12.33 16.01
N PRO A 15 -6.44 11.29 15.19
CA PRO A 15 -5.86 11.18 13.86
C PRO A 15 -6.14 12.37 12.93
N ASN A 16 -7.15 13.18 13.22
CA ASN A 16 -7.64 14.26 12.35
C ASN A 16 -7.47 15.67 12.95
N ASP A 17 -6.69 15.82 14.03
CA ASP A 17 -6.45 17.13 14.68
C ASP A 17 -5.54 18.08 13.87
N GLY A 18 -4.93 17.59 12.78
CA GLY A 18 -3.99 18.36 11.95
C GLY A 18 -2.59 18.54 12.55
N ALA A 19 -2.33 18.00 13.75
CA ALA A 19 -1.00 18.02 14.35
C ALA A 19 -0.19 16.82 13.84
N ILE A 20 1.00 17.07 13.28
CA ILE A 20 1.90 16.01 12.79
C ILE A 20 2.82 15.54 13.92
N ASP A 21 3.31 16.47 14.73
CA ASP A 21 4.35 16.21 15.75
C ASP A 21 3.87 15.31 16.91
N ASN A 22 2.56 15.15 17.08
CA ASN A 22 1.97 14.28 18.11
C ASN A 22 1.61 12.88 17.58
N LYS A 23 1.88 12.59 16.30
CA LYS A 23 1.52 11.32 15.66
C LYS A 23 2.55 10.24 16.00
N PRO A 24 2.13 8.99 16.23
CA PRO A 24 3.06 7.90 16.53
C PRO A 24 3.94 7.56 15.32
N GLU A 25 5.25 7.42 15.54
CA GLU A 25 6.21 6.98 14.50
C GLU A 25 6.36 5.45 14.41
N GLY A 26 5.74 4.70 15.33
CA GLY A 26 5.80 3.25 15.40
C GLY A 26 4.80 2.67 16.40
N GLY A 27 4.72 1.34 16.48
CA GLY A 27 3.80 0.65 17.39
C GLY A 27 2.33 0.64 16.94
N VAL A 28 2.01 1.30 15.83
CA VAL A 28 0.70 1.31 15.19
C VAL A 28 0.80 0.90 13.73
N GLY A 29 -0.31 0.47 13.14
CA GLY A 29 -0.36 0.19 11.70
C GLY A 29 -1.62 -0.54 11.28
N LEU A 30 -1.51 -1.37 10.25
CA LEU A 30 -2.61 -2.14 9.67
C LEU A 30 -2.26 -3.62 9.64
N LEU A 31 -3.10 -4.46 10.26
CA LEU A 31 -3.12 -5.89 9.98
C LEU A 31 -3.80 -6.09 8.64
N PHE A 32 -3.03 -6.07 7.57
CA PHE A 32 -3.57 -6.26 6.23
C PHE A 32 -4.02 -7.71 6.04
N MET A 33 -5.27 -7.89 5.62
CA MET A 33 -5.84 -9.19 5.27
C MET A 33 -6.64 -9.04 3.98
N ALA A 34 -6.50 -9.99 3.08
CA ALA A 34 -7.26 -10.02 1.83
C ALA A 34 -7.65 -11.46 1.46
N TYR A 35 -8.87 -11.61 0.95
CA TYR A 35 -9.38 -12.86 0.40
C TYR A 35 -9.37 -12.78 -1.12
N GLN A 36 -8.99 -13.89 -1.75
CA GLN A 36 -8.76 -14.01 -3.18
C GLN A 36 -8.95 -15.46 -3.64
N SER A 37 -9.33 -15.62 -4.90
CA SER A 37 -9.33 -16.92 -5.56
C SER A 37 -7.96 -17.28 -6.15
N SER A 38 -7.12 -16.28 -6.42
CA SER A 38 -5.73 -16.44 -6.86
C SER A 38 -4.86 -15.40 -6.16
N ILE A 39 -3.86 -15.85 -5.41
CA ILE A 39 -2.91 -14.97 -4.71
C ILE A 39 -2.05 -14.22 -5.73
N GLU A 40 -1.50 -14.96 -6.70
CA GLU A 40 -0.72 -14.44 -7.82
C GLU A 40 -1.54 -13.37 -8.57
N GLY A 41 -2.74 -13.72 -9.04
CA GLY A 41 -3.55 -12.84 -9.88
C GLY A 41 -4.24 -11.69 -9.13
N GLN A 42 -4.07 -11.58 -7.81
CA GLN A 42 -4.74 -10.53 -7.03
C GLN A 42 -3.76 -9.80 -6.13
N PHE A 43 -3.43 -10.32 -4.94
CA PHE A 43 -2.54 -9.62 -3.99
C PHE A 43 -1.16 -9.36 -4.59
N GLU A 44 -0.50 -10.41 -5.08
CA GLU A 44 0.86 -10.28 -5.62
C GLU A 44 0.88 -9.41 -6.87
N PHE A 45 -0.06 -9.64 -7.80
CA PHE A 45 -0.19 -8.80 -8.99
C PHE A 45 -0.40 -7.32 -8.66
N THR A 46 -1.27 -7.02 -7.69
CA THR A 46 -1.53 -5.62 -7.30
C THR A 46 -0.29 -4.99 -6.66
N GLN A 47 0.42 -5.71 -5.81
CA GLN A 47 1.63 -5.18 -5.17
C GLN A 47 2.79 -5.03 -6.16
N GLN A 48 3.07 -6.07 -6.95
CA GLN A 48 4.24 -6.12 -7.83
C GLN A 48 4.00 -5.36 -9.14
N SER A 49 2.93 -5.68 -9.85
CA SER A 49 2.70 -5.19 -11.21
C SER A 49 2.12 -3.77 -11.24
N TRP A 50 1.48 -3.33 -10.15
CA TRP A 50 0.92 -1.97 -10.03
C TRP A 50 1.69 -1.13 -9.01
N ALA A 51 1.60 -1.45 -7.71
CA ALA A 51 2.12 -0.57 -6.66
C ALA A 51 3.64 -0.39 -6.70
N ASN A 52 4.40 -1.44 -6.99
CA ASN A 52 5.87 -1.40 -7.07
C ASN A 52 6.38 -1.07 -8.47
N ASN A 53 5.50 -0.94 -9.48
CA ASN A 53 5.90 -0.75 -10.86
C ASN A 53 5.86 0.73 -11.25
N PRO A 54 7.02 1.41 -11.37
CA PRO A 54 7.05 2.83 -11.72
C PRO A 54 6.51 3.13 -13.12
N GLY A 55 6.48 2.13 -14.01
CA GLY A 55 5.96 2.22 -15.37
C GLY A 55 4.49 1.86 -15.50
N PHE A 56 3.78 1.54 -14.41
CA PHE A 56 2.38 1.15 -14.48
C PHE A 56 1.49 2.32 -14.91
N HIS A 57 0.77 2.18 -16.01
CA HIS A 57 -0.25 3.14 -16.43
C HIS A 57 -1.31 2.46 -17.29
N PHE A 58 -2.55 2.95 -17.22
CA PHE A 58 -3.63 2.50 -18.11
C PHE A 58 -3.58 3.15 -19.50
N GLN A 59 -2.75 4.19 -19.68
CA GLN A 59 -2.61 4.95 -20.93
C GLN A 59 -1.14 5.24 -21.19
N ALA A 60 -0.70 5.14 -22.45
CA ALA A 60 0.67 5.42 -22.84
C ALA A 60 1.05 6.86 -22.47
N THR A 61 1.88 7.00 -21.44
CA THR A 61 2.49 8.27 -21.05
C THR A 61 3.99 8.19 -21.34
N PRO A 62 4.60 9.27 -21.84
CA PRO A 62 6.02 9.27 -22.17
C PRO A 62 6.94 9.22 -20.93
N GLN A 63 6.40 9.32 -19.71
CA GLN A 63 7.16 9.34 -18.46
C GLN A 63 6.58 8.32 -17.47
N PRO A 64 7.43 7.64 -16.67
CA PRO A 64 6.98 6.78 -15.58
C PRO A 64 6.13 7.57 -14.58
N VAL A 65 5.04 6.97 -14.09
CA VAL A 65 4.17 7.60 -13.07
C VAL A 65 4.76 7.50 -11.66
N GLY A 66 5.70 6.58 -11.45
CA GLY A 66 6.25 6.26 -10.13
C GLY A 66 5.52 5.09 -9.46
N ILE A 67 6.04 4.69 -8.30
CA ILE A 67 5.43 3.67 -7.45
C ILE A 67 4.30 4.27 -6.60
N ASP A 68 3.45 3.42 -6.05
CA ASP A 68 2.45 3.84 -5.07
C ASP A 68 3.14 4.45 -3.83
N PRO A 69 2.79 5.70 -3.44
CA PRO A 69 3.48 6.39 -2.34
C PRO A 69 3.18 5.82 -0.95
N VAL A 70 2.09 5.07 -0.80
CA VAL A 70 1.64 4.54 0.49
C VAL A 70 2.18 3.13 0.71
N ILE A 71 1.98 2.24 -0.25
CA ILE A 71 2.30 0.81 -0.12
C ILE A 71 3.40 0.32 -1.07
N GLY A 72 3.89 1.17 -1.97
CA GLY A 72 5.00 0.83 -2.86
C GLY A 72 6.28 0.57 -2.06
N GLN A 73 7.02 -0.46 -2.46
CA GLN A 73 8.24 -0.92 -1.81
C GLN A 73 9.41 -0.77 -2.79
N PRO A 74 10.04 0.42 -2.85
CA PRO A 74 11.20 0.63 -3.71
C PRO A 74 12.46 0.00 -3.11
N ASP A 75 13.36 -0.51 -3.94
CA ASP A 75 14.68 -0.99 -3.49
C ASP A 75 15.53 0.15 -2.89
N ASN A 76 15.34 1.38 -3.36
CA ASN A 76 15.97 2.59 -2.84
C ASN A 76 14.99 3.76 -2.85
N ALA A 77 15.04 4.63 -1.84
CA ALA A 77 14.22 5.84 -1.81
C ALA A 77 14.70 6.87 -2.86
N SER A 78 14.28 6.69 -4.12
CA SER A 78 14.48 7.67 -5.19
C SER A 78 13.36 8.69 -5.20
N ALA A 79 13.71 9.99 -5.32
CA ALA A 79 12.71 11.05 -5.45
C ALA A 79 11.82 10.79 -6.68
N GLN A 80 10.51 10.75 -6.46
CA GLN A 80 9.51 10.59 -7.52
C GLN A 80 8.99 11.98 -7.92
N ARG A 81 8.44 12.11 -9.13
CA ARG A 81 7.86 13.38 -9.58
C ARG A 81 6.38 13.39 -9.29
N TYR A 82 5.93 14.37 -8.52
CA TYR A 82 4.52 14.57 -8.21
C TYR A 82 3.99 15.85 -8.84
N PRO A 83 2.72 15.87 -9.29
CA PRO A 83 2.09 17.09 -9.75
C PRO A 83 2.06 18.12 -8.62
N LEU A 84 2.37 19.38 -8.95
CA LEU A 84 2.33 20.47 -7.97
C LEU A 84 0.91 20.85 -7.59
N GLU A 85 -0.03 20.67 -8.52
CA GLU A 85 -1.43 21.02 -8.33
C GLU A 85 -2.31 20.01 -9.09
N HIS A 86 -3.44 19.65 -8.48
CA HIS A 86 -4.36 18.68 -9.06
C HIS A 86 -5.04 19.26 -10.31
N GLY A 87 -4.89 18.59 -11.45
CA GLY A 87 -5.55 18.98 -12.70
C GLY A 87 -4.88 20.13 -13.47
N VAL A 88 -3.77 20.69 -12.97
CA VAL A 88 -3.08 21.82 -13.60
C VAL A 88 -1.76 21.37 -14.23
N GLY A 89 -1.81 21.08 -15.53
CA GLY A 89 -0.65 20.96 -16.43
C GLY A 89 0.43 19.95 -16.03
N PRO A 90 1.55 19.87 -16.78
CA PRO A 90 2.61 18.90 -16.54
C PRO A 90 3.58 19.32 -15.41
N LEU A 91 3.22 20.34 -14.63
CA LEU A 91 4.09 20.87 -13.58
C LEU A 91 4.28 19.83 -12.49
N SER A 92 5.50 19.32 -12.37
CA SER A 92 5.87 18.33 -11.37
C SER A 92 7.22 18.64 -10.74
N ALA A 93 7.35 18.35 -9.46
CA ALA A 93 8.59 18.50 -8.71
C ALA A 93 9.05 17.15 -8.13
N PRO A 94 10.37 16.95 -7.97
CA PRO A 94 10.88 15.80 -7.25
C PRO A 94 10.50 15.91 -5.77
N PHE A 95 9.90 14.87 -5.22
CA PHE A 95 9.61 14.76 -3.80
C PHE A 95 9.76 13.30 -3.36
N ASN A 96 10.31 13.08 -2.16
CA ASN A 96 10.46 11.74 -1.62
C ASN A 96 9.25 11.40 -0.76
N PHE A 97 8.23 10.82 -1.40
CA PHE A 97 7.02 10.34 -0.75
C PHE A 97 6.95 8.82 -0.90
N SER A 98 7.68 8.12 -0.04
CA SER A 98 7.72 6.65 -0.04
C SER A 98 8.06 6.11 1.36
N SER A 99 7.88 4.81 1.55
CA SER A 99 8.41 4.06 2.70
C SER A 99 7.79 4.38 4.07
N PHE A 100 6.55 4.92 4.11
CA PHE A 100 5.82 5.14 5.38
C PHE A 100 5.18 3.87 5.94
N VAL A 101 5.00 2.84 5.10
CA VAL A 101 4.50 1.52 5.51
C VAL A 101 5.64 0.52 5.47
N ARG A 102 5.96 -0.08 6.61
CA ARG A 102 7.01 -1.10 6.73
C ARG A 102 6.41 -2.48 6.96
N MET A 103 6.68 -3.41 6.04
CA MET A 103 6.30 -4.81 6.22
C MET A 103 7.02 -5.41 7.43
N LYS A 104 6.25 -5.99 8.36
CA LYS A 104 6.77 -6.61 9.59
C LYS A 104 6.74 -8.15 9.55
N GLY A 105 6.16 -8.73 8.50
CA GLY A 105 5.96 -10.17 8.35
C GLY A 105 4.51 -10.48 7.97
N GLY A 106 4.27 -11.68 7.46
CA GLY A 106 2.98 -12.15 6.99
C GLY A 106 3.07 -13.56 6.44
N GLU A 107 1.92 -14.15 6.11
CA GLU A 107 1.84 -15.50 5.56
C GLU A 107 0.58 -15.65 4.69
N TYR A 108 0.61 -16.62 3.78
CA TYR A 108 -0.52 -17.04 2.98
C TYR A 108 -1.26 -18.22 3.61
N PHE A 109 -2.58 -18.09 3.66
CA PHE A 109 -3.44 -19.11 4.25
C PHE A 109 -4.54 -19.51 3.27
N PHE A 110 -5.06 -20.72 3.49
CA PHE A 110 -6.30 -21.17 2.91
C PHE A 110 -7.36 -21.22 4.02
N ALA A 111 -8.52 -20.59 3.79
CA ALA A 111 -9.67 -20.68 4.67
C ALA A 111 -10.61 -21.77 4.11
N PRO A 112 -10.52 -23.03 4.59
CA PRO A 112 -11.32 -24.11 4.03
C PRO A 112 -12.79 -23.97 4.45
N SER A 113 -13.64 -24.74 3.78
CA SER A 113 -15.06 -24.76 4.09
C SER A 113 -15.33 -25.32 5.49
N ARG A 114 -16.49 -24.99 6.07
CA ARG A 114 -16.93 -25.58 7.34
C ARG A 114 -16.99 -27.12 7.30
N SER A 115 -17.33 -27.69 6.14
CA SER A 115 -17.45 -29.15 5.99
C SER A 115 -16.10 -29.87 5.92
N PHE A 116 -15.00 -29.17 5.64
CA PHE A 116 -13.65 -29.70 5.80
C PHE A 116 -13.36 -29.93 7.30
N PHE A 117 -13.63 -28.92 8.13
CA PHE A 117 -13.38 -29.02 9.58
C PHE A 117 -14.28 -30.04 10.29
N GLN A 118 -15.50 -30.27 9.79
CA GLN A 118 -16.41 -31.28 10.35
C GLN A 118 -15.99 -32.73 10.06
N ARG A 119 -15.01 -32.94 9.17
CA ARG A 119 -14.56 -34.26 8.70
C ARG A 119 -13.10 -34.56 9.03
N LEU A 120 -12.47 -33.71 9.85
CA LEU A 120 -11.22 -34.01 10.54
C LEU A 120 -11.50 -34.93 11.73
#